data_AF-A0A7X8AJ69-F1
#
_entry.id   AF-A0A7X8AJ69-F1
#
_cell.length_a   1.000
_cell.length_b   1.000
_cell.length_c   1.000
_cell.angle_alpha   90.00
_cell.angle_beta   90.00
_cell.angle_gamma   90.00
#
_symmetry.space_group_name_H-M   'P 1'
#
loop_
_entity.id
_entity.type
_entity.pdbx_description
1 polymer ?
#
loop_
_entity_poly.entity_id
_entity_poly.type
_entity_poly.pdbx_seq_one_letter_code
_entity_poly.pdbx_strand_id
1 'polypeptide(L)' 'MFRAIPDVNIQALLALGLFLASLLIARIINNINSKKWPGGALWVFYLRVLLGFMLAASVVLGFYAFAGISILN' A
#
# COMPACT_ATOMS: atom_id res chain seq x y z
N MET A 1 0.76 0.85 -25.82
CA MET A 1 1.93 1.37 -25.08
C MET A 1 2.34 0.47 -23.90
N PHE A 2 1.44 -0.23 -23.21
CA PHE A 2 1.78 -1.11 -22.06
C PHE A 2 2.24 -2.54 -22.40
N ARG A 3 2.10 -3.00 -23.66
CA ARG A 3 2.35 -4.41 -24.06
C ARG A 3 3.84 -4.82 -24.06
N ALA A 4 4.76 -3.86 -23.89
CA ALA A 4 6.21 -4.11 -23.91
C ALA A 4 6.88 -4.04 -22.52
N ILE A 5 6.11 -3.71 -21.48
CA ILE A 5 6.66 -3.61 -20.12
C ILE A 5 6.58 -5.00 -19.48
N PRO A 6 7.67 -5.55 -18.93
CA PRO A 6 7.63 -6.80 -18.20
C PRO A 6 6.62 -6.74 -17.05
N ASP A 7 5.83 -7.79 -16.86
CA ASP A 7 4.81 -7.85 -15.80
C ASP A 7 5.41 -7.61 -14.41
N VAL A 8 6.66 -8.06 -14.20
CA VAL A 8 7.45 -7.83 -12.99
C VAL A 8 7.64 -6.33 -12.70
N ASN A 9 7.83 -5.50 -13.73
CA ASN A 9 7.99 -4.06 -13.55
C ASN A 9 6.66 -3.39 -13.19
N ILE A 10 5.55 -3.87 -13.78
CA ILE A 10 4.20 -3.42 -13.41
C ILE A 10 3.91 -3.80 -11.95
N GLN A 11 4.29 -5.01 -11.55
CA GLN A 11 4.18 -5.47 -10.17
C GLN A 11 5.00 -4.62 -9.19
N ALA A 12 6.24 -4.29 -9.55
CA ALA A 12 7.08 -3.39 -8.76
C ALA A 12 6.46 -1.98 -8.64
N LEU A 13 5.90 -1.46 -9.73
CA LEU A 13 5.22 -0.17 -9.72
C LEU A 13 3.96 -0.20 -8.83
N LEU A 14 3.18 -1.28 -8.88
CA LEU A 14 2.03 -1.49 -8.00
C LEU A 14 2.46 -1.60 -6.53
N ALA A 15 3.54 -2.33 -6.25
CA ALA A 15 4.11 -2.45 -4.91
C ALA A 15 4.48 -1.07 -4.34
N LEU A 16 5.17 -0.24 -5.14
CA LEU A 16 5.51 1.14 -4.77
C LEU A 16 4.26 2.00 -4.57
N GLY A 17 3.28 1.91 -5.47
CA GLY A 17 2.01 2.64 -5.34
C GLY A 17 1.27 2.32 -4.04
N LEU A 18 1.17 1.03 -3.70
CA LEU A 18 0.57 0.57 -2.45
C LEU A 18 1.38 1.01 -1.22
N PHE A 19 2.70 1.02 -1.30
CA PHE A 19 3.56 1.53 -0.22
C PHE A 19 3.27 3.00 0.06
N LEU A 20 3.27 3.83 -0.99
CA LEU A 20 3.00 5.26 -0.86
C LEU A 20 1.59 5.53 -0.32
N ALA A 21 0.59 4.79 -0.79
CA ALA A 21 -0.77 4.90 -0.27
C ALA A 21 -0.85 4.48 1.21
N SER A 22 -0.07 3.48 1.64
CA SER A 22 0.07 3.11 3.05
C SER A 22 0.62 4.26 3.89
N LEU A 23 1.64 4.98 3.41
CA LEU A 23 2.18 6.16 4.10
C LEU A 23 1.14 7.28 4.24
N LEU A 24 0.30 7.49 3.21
CA LEU A 24 -0.80 8.46 3.28
C LEU A 24 -1.81 8.06 4.37
N ILE A 25 -2.21 6.79 4.43
CA ILE A 25 -3.14 6.31 5.47
C ILE A 25 -2.53 6.47 6.87
N ALA A 26 -1.26 6.11 7.03
CA ALA A 26 -0.55 6.33 8.30
C ALA A 26 -0.56 7.80 8.73
N ARG A 27 -0.37 8.72 7.77
CA ARG A 27 -0.46 10.16 8.02
C ARG A 27 -1.87 10.61 8.42
N ILE A 28 -2.92 10.06 7.79
CA ILE A 28 -4.32 10.33 8.16
C ILE A 28 -4.59 9.88 9.60
N ILE A 29 -4.18 8.66 9.96
CA ILE A 29 -4.32 8.11 11.32
C ILE A 29 -3.63 9.04 12.34
N ASN A 30 -2.40 9.47 12.06
CA ASN A 30 -1.67 10.39 12.94
C ASN A 30 -2.38 11.73 13.07
N ASN A 31 -2.90 12.30 11.98
CA ASN A 31 -3.65 13.56 12.03
C ASN A 31 -4.93 13.46 12.87
N ILE A 32 -5.64 12.32 12.81
CA ILE A 32 -6.82 12.06 13.65
C ILE A 32 -6.41 11.94 15.12
N ASN A 33 -5.36 11.16 15.43
CA ASN A 33 -4.88 10.99 16.80
C ASN A 33 -4.37 12.32 17.41
N SER A 34 -3.74 13.18 16.61
CA SER A 34 -3.32 14.53 17.02
C SER A 34 -4.49 15.53 17.13
N LYS A 35 -5.75 15.09 16.99
CA LYS A 35 -6.97 15.92 17.01
C LYS A 35 -6.99 17.03 15.94
N LYS A 36 -6.16 16.93 14.90
CA LYS A 36 -6.16 17.89 13.78
C LYS A 36 -7.37 17.67 12.89
N TRP A 37 -7.73 16.41 12.66
CA TRP A 37 -8.84 16.00 11.80
C TRP A 37 -9.93 15.31 12.63
N PRO A 38 -11.21 15.51 12.31
CA PRO A 38 -12.30 14.80 12.98
C PRO A 38 -12.21 13.30 12.69
N GLY A 39 -12.36 12.47 13.72
CA GLY A 39 -12.38 11.02 13.58
C GLY A 39 -12.62 10.32 14.92
N GLY A 40 -13.39 9.23 14.88
CA GLY A 40 -13.70 8.40 16.05
C GLY A 40 -12.74 7.21 16.21
N ALA A 41 -12.76 6.59 17.38
CA ALA A 41 -11.92 5.41 17.68
C ALA A 41 -12.16 4.24 16.69
N LEU A 42 -13.41 3.99 16.30
CA LEU A 42 -13.76 2.97 15.31
C LEU A 42 -13.15 3.27 13.93
N TRP A 43 -13.13 4.54 13.53
CA TRP A 43 -12.56 4.96 12.25
C TRP A 43 -11.05 4.76 12.22
N VAL A 44 -10.36 5.09 13.32
CA VAL A 44 -8.91 4.84 13.47
C VAL A 44 -8.61 3.35 13.45
N PHE A 45 -9.42 2.52 14.11
CA PHE A 45 -9.25 1.07 14.08
C PHE A 45 -9.35 0.52 12.65
N TYR A 46 -10.40 0.90 11.91
CA TYR A 46 -10.57 0.51 10.51
C TYR A 46 -9.36 0.91 9.65
N LEU A 47 -8.90 2.17 9.76
CA LEU A 47 -7.76 2.65 9.00
C LEU A 47 -6.47 1.89 9.33
N ARG A 48 -6.26 1.48 10.59
CA ARG A 48 -5.09 0.67 10.99
C ARG A 48 -5.12 -0.73 10.37
N VAL A 49 -6.29 -1.36 10.32
CA VAL A 49 -6.46 -2.66 9.66
C VAL A 49 -6.18 -2.52 8.17
N LEU A 50 -6.80 -1.53 7.52
CA LEU A 50 -6.56 -1.23 6.10
C LEU A 50 -5.08 -0.98 5.80
N LEU A 51 -4.42 -0.17 6.63
CA LEU A 51 -2.98 0.11 6.54
C LEU A 51 -2.15 -1.17 6.56
N GLY A 52 -2.45 -2.08 7.50
CA GLY A 52 -1.76 -3.36 7.62
C GLY A 52 -1.87 -4.21 6.35
N PHE A 53 -3.08 -4.34 5.80
CA PHE A 53 -3.30 -5.10 4.57
C PHE A 53 -2.62 -4.46 3.35
N MET A 54 -2.69 -3.14 3.19
CA MET A 54 -2.04 -2.45 2.08
C MET A 54 -0.51 -2.55 2.15
N LEU A 55 0.06 -2.43 3.35
CA LEU A 55 1.49 -2.58 3.56
C LEU A 55 1.93 -4.02 3.28
N ALA A 56 1.18 -5.02 3.77
CA ALA A 56 1.46 -6.42 3.50
C ALA A 56 1.43 -6.73 2.00
N ALA A 57 0.39 -6.27 1.29
CA ALA A 57 0.27 -6.43 -0.16
C ALA A 57 1.43 -5.77 -0.92
N SER A 58 1.79 -4.55 -0.54
CA SER A 58 2.94 -3.84 -1.10
C SER A 58 4.25 -4.63 -0.95
N VAL A 59 4.51 -5.13 0.27
CA VAL A 59 5.71 -5.90 0.58
C VAL A 59 5.76 -7.21 -0.21
N VAL A 60 4.65 -7.96 -0.24
CA VAL A 60 4.56 -9.23 -0.96
C VAL A 60 4.79 -9.02 -2.46
N LEU A 61 4.11 -8.05 -3.08
CA LEU A 61 4.29 -7.73 -4.50
C LEU A 61 5.73 -7.28 -4.79
N GLY A 62 6.33 -6.48 -3.90
CA GLY A 62 7.72 -6.05 -4.02
C GLY A 62 8.70 -7.20 -3.97
N PHE A 63 8.56 -8.12 -3.02
CA PHE A 63 9.43 -9.30 -2.91
C PHE A 63 9.34 -10.21 -4.13
N TYR A 64 8.12 -10.52 -4.60
CA TYR A 64 7.95 -11.30 -5.83
C TYR A 64 8.53 -10.59 -7.05
N ALA A 65 8.41 -9.25 -7.12
CA ALA A 65 8.98 -8.49 -8.20
C ALA A 65 10.52 -8.51 -8.18
N PHE A 66 11.14 -8.39 -7.00
CA PHE A 66 12.60 -8.52 -6.85
C PHE A 66 13.11 -9.93 -7.15
N ALA A 67 12.30 -10.96 -6.86
CA ALA A 67 12.59 -12.34 -7.24
C ALA A 67 12.44 -12.60 -8.76
N GLY A 68 11.94 -11.63 -9.53
CA GLY A 68 11.65 -11.79 -10.95
C GLY A 68 10.45 -12.69 -11.24
N ILE A 69 9.63 -12.98 -10.22
CA ILE A 69 8.44 -13.83 -10.33
C ILE A 69 7.23 -12.91 -10.53
N SER A 70 6.62 -13.00 -11.72
CA SER A 70 5.32 -12.37 -11.95
C SER A 70 4.22 -13.24 -11.35
N ILE A 71 3.42 -12.66 -10.47
CA ILE A 71 2.17 -13.26 -9.96
C ILE A 71 0.92 -12.60 -10.58
N LEU A 72 1.12 -11.70 -11.54
CA LEU A 72 0.04 -11.01 -12.27
C LEU A 72 -0.48 -11.82 -13.48
N ASN A 73 0.14 -12.95 -13.81
CA ASN A 73 -0.18 -13.79 -14.97
C ASN A 73 -0.13 -15.28 -14.61
#